data_AF-A0AAW1U9R3-F1
#
_entry.id   AF-A0AAW1U9R3-F1
#
_cell.length_a   1.000
_cell.length_b   1.000
_cell.length_c   1.000
_cell.angle_alpha   90.00
_cell.angle_beta   90.00
_cell.angle_gamma   90.00
#
_symmetry.space_group_name_H-M   'P 1'
#
loop_
_entity.id
_entity.type
_entity.pdbx_description
1 polymer ?
#
loop_
_entity_poly.entity_id
_entity_poly.type
_entity_poly.pdbx_seq_one_letter_code
_entity_poly.pdbx_strand_id
1 'polypeptide(L)'
;MRKKASKALQNSVKSQPDEKARKREMKILSLLEVITDYTESLKNGTEFTCDNLPPDGNKHPVQIIPQIMKSSFDEGYRQAICQLGDIHSIVELLEIEHFVRGNITEETLCNQLKKYAGMILTNLTFGDSGNKALLCSYKESIKTLLMQLQSSNGELRQATAGVLRNLLRRADSTSKEVLREVGSVKSLMKAAMLNNTEITFISIVRKINLRFVQ
;
A
#
# COMPACT_ATOMS: atom_id res chain seq x y z
N MET A 1 20.98 12.52 4.77
CA MET A 1 21.03 11.35 5.69
C MET A 1 20.56 10.05 5.02
N ARG A 2 19.52 10.09 4.17
CA ARG A 2 18.97 8.92 3.46
C ARG A 2 19.94 8.14 2.56
N LYS A 3 20.76 8.79 1.71
CA LYS A 3 21.75 8.08 0.86
C LYS A 3 22.75 7.23 1.67
N LYS A 4 23.10 7.68 2.89
CA LYS A 4 23.95 6.90 3.81
C LYS A 4 23.18 5.69 4.39
N ALA A 5 21.91 5.87 4.73
CA ALA A 5 21.04 4.79 5.21
C ALA A 5 20.76 3.73 4.12
N SER A 6 20.43 4.15 2.89
CA SER A 6 20.26 3.23 1.74
C SER A 6 21.55 2.45 1.46
N LYS A 7 22.72 3.12 1.45
CA LYS A 7 24.00 2.42 1.27
C LYS A 7 24.32 1.45 2.41
N ALA A 8 23.98 1.79 3.65
CA ALA A 8 24.13 0.88 4.79
C ALA A 8 23.21 -0.35 4.65
N LEU A 9 21.96 -0.14 4.23
CA LEU A 9 21.00 -1.22 3.97
C LEU A 9 21.47 -2.14 2.84
N GLN A 10 21.96 -1.58 1.74
CA GLN A 10 22.57 -2.34 0.65
C GLN A 10 23.76 -3.19 1.12
N ASN A 11 24.61 -2.65 1.99
CA ASN A 11 25.73 -3.39 2.56
C ASN A 11 25.26 -4.52 3.48
N SER A 12 24.23 -4.26 4.31
CA SER A 12 23.62 -5.26 5.18
C SER A 12 23.05 -6.42 4.37
N VAL A 13 22.26 -6.14 3.34
CA VAL A 13 21.71 -7.17 2.44
C VAL A 13 22.81 -7.94 1.73
N LYS A 14 23.87 -7.29 1.25
CA LYS A 14 25.01 -7.98 0.62
C LYS A 14 25.72 -8.95 1.57
N SER A 15 25.71 -8.67 2.87
CA SER A 15 26.33 -9.51 3.89
C SER A 15 25.47 -10.70 4.35
N GLN A 16 24.22 -10.82 3.89
CA GLN A 16 23.31 -11.92 4.21
C GLN A 16 23.95 -13.28 3.83
N PRO A 17 24.21 -14.20 4.79
CA PRO A 17 24.88 -15.48 4.52
C PRO A 17 24.06 -16.43 3.65
N ASP A 18 22.73 -16.46 3.81
CA ASP A 18 21.85 -17.28 2.97
C ASP A 18 21.74 -16.65 1.56
N GLU A 19 22.27 -17.34 0.55
CA GLU A 19 22.24 -16.88 -0.83
C GLU A 19 20.82 -16.67 -1.39
N LYS A 20 19.87 -17.53 -1.00
CA LYS A 20 18.48 -17.42 -1.46
C LYS A 20 17.79 -16.23 -0.81
N ALA A 21 18.02 -16.00 0.49
CA ALA A 21 17.54 -14.81 1.19
C ALA A 21 18.17 -13.54 0.61
N ARG A 22 19.50 -13.53 0.40
CA ARG A 22 20.23 -12.41 -0.18
C ARG A 22 19.73 -12.01 -1.56
N LYS A 23 19.54 -12.97 -2.48
CA LYS A 23 18.98 -12.70 -3.82
C LYS A 23 17.58 -12.08 -3.75
N ARG A 24 16.77 -12.58 -2.82
CA ARG A 24 15.40 -12.10 -2.57
C ARG A 24 15.41 -10.66 -2.05
N GLU A 25 16.18 -10.41 -1.00
CA GLU A 25 16.34 -9.10 -0.37
C GLU A 25 16.92 -8.08 -1.33
N MET A 26 17.96 -8.43 -2.10
CA MET A 26 18.54 -7.55 -3.12
C MET A 26 17.51 -7.13 -4.18
N LYS A 27 16.70 -8.08 -4.65
CA LYS A 27 15.63 -7.78 -5.61
C LYS A 27 14.58 -6.85 -5.01
N ILE A 28 14.14 -7.09 -3.78
CA ILE A 28 13.14 -6.25 -3.13
C ILE A 28 13.70 -4.86 -2.83
N LEU A 29 14.94 -4.78 -2.35
CA LEU A 29 15.60 -3.52 -2.03
C LEU A 29 15.68 -2.63 -3.26
N SER A 30 16.13 -3.14 -4.41
CA SER A 30 16.24 -2.32 -5.63
C SER A 30 14.89 -1.79 -6.10
N LEU A 31 13.82 -2.58 -6.00
CA LEU A 31 12.46 -2.14 -6.33
C LEU A 31 11.93 -1.09 -5.35
N LEU A 32 12.19 -1.25 -4.04
CA LEU A 32 11.77 -0.31 -3.00
C LEU A 32 12.52 1.01 -3.09
N GLU A 33 13.80 1.01 -3.48
CA GLU A 33 14.57 2.23 -3.71
C GLU A 33 13.91 3.10 -4.78
N VAL A 34 13.48 2.51 -5.90
CA VAL A 34 12.73 3.24 -6.96
C VAL A 34 11.43 3.84 -6.43
N ILE A 35 10.65 3.07 -5.65
CA ILE A 35 9.38 3.55 -5.06
C ILE A 35 9.63 4.71 -4.10
N THR A 36 10.65 4.60 -3.26
CA THR A 36 10.94 5.58 -2.23
C THR A 36 11.57 6.84 -2.85
N ASP A 37 12.38 6.73 -3.90
CA ASP A 37 12.90 7.87 -4.66
C ASP A 37 11.79 8.62 -5.41
N TYR A 38 10.83 7.88 -5.99
CA TYR A 38 9.64 8.49 -6.60
C TYR A 38 8.80 9.23 -5.58
N THR A 39 8.52 8.59 -4.43
CA THR A 39 7.70 9.18 -3.37
C THR A 39 8.34 10.45 -2.83
N GLU A 40 9.67 10.46 -2.63
CA GLU A 40 10.42 11.66 -2.22
C GLU A 40 10.38 12.76 -3.30
N SER A 41 10.55 12.39 -4.58
CA SER A 41 10.47 13.35 -5.68
C SER A 41 9.09 14.00 -5.76
N LEU A 42 8.04 13.20 -5.61
CA LEU A 42 6.65 13.67 -5.63
C LEU A 42 6.36 14.59 -4.44
N LYS A 43 6.83 14.23 -3.24
CA LYS A 43 6.71 15.03 -2.01
C LYS A 43 7.43 16.38 -2.11
N ASN A 44 8.59 16.40 -2.77
CA ASN A 44 9.39 17.61 -2.95
C ASN A 44 9.01 18.43 -4.19
N GLY A 45 8.10 17.93 -5.04
CA GLY A 45 7.76 18.55 -6.32
C GLY A 45 8.92 18.57 -7.32
N THR A 46 9.86 17.64 -7.23
CA THR A 46 11.03 17.55 -8.11
C THR A 46 10.80 16.53 -9.22
N GLU A 47 11.55 16.65 -10.33
CA GLU A 47 11.52 15.64 -11.38
C GLU A 47 12.05 14.30 -10.84
N PHE A 48 11.28 13.23 -11.04
CA PHE A 48 11.74 11.89 -10.74
C PHE A 48 12.59 11.34 -11.89
N THR A 49 13.83 10.98 -11.58
CA THR A 49 14.76 10.33 -12.52
C THR A 49 15.17 8.97 -11.99
N CYS A 50 15.08 7.94 -12.84
CA CYS A 50 15.54 6.60 -12.48
C CYS A 50 16.28 5.98 -13.66
N ASP A 51 17.58 5.75 -13.48
CA ASP A 51 18.45 5.13 -14.50
C ASP A 51 18.05 3.66 -14.79
N ASN A 52 17.30 3.04 -13.87
CA ASN A 52 16.78 1.67 -14.02
C ASN A 52 15.46 1.60 -14.81
N LEU A 53 14.89 2.73 -15.22
CA LEU A 53 13.70 2.79 -16.06
C LEU A 53 14.07 3.06 -17.52
N PRO A 54 13.28 2.55 -18.49
CA PRO A 54 13.53 2.82 -19.90
C PRO A 54 13.57 4.33 -20.19
N PRO A 55 14.57 4.82 -20.96
CA PRO A 55 14.72 6.25 -21.26
C PRO A 55 13.59 6.80 -22.15
N ASP A 56 12.89 5.93 -22.89
CA ASP A 56 12.02 6.31 -24.02
C ASP A 56 10.55 6.58 -23.68
N GLY A 57 10.13 6.62 -22.42
CA GLY A 57 8.75 6.99 -22.15
C GLY A 57 8.23 6.68 -20.77
N ASN A 58 7.94 7.76 -20.05
CA ASN A 58 7.27 7.83 -18.77
C ASN A 58 8.02 7.14 -17.63
N LYS A 59 8.84 7.94 -16.92
CA LYS A 59 9.60 7.56 -15.71
C LYS A 59 8.70 7.16 -14.52
N HIS A 60 7.41 6.93 -14.70
CA HIS A 60 6.47 6.60 -13.64
C HIS A 60 6.71 5.19 -13.08
N PRO A 61 6.73 4.98 -11.75
CA PRO A 61 7.02 3.67 -11.13
C PRO A 61 5.92 2.61 -11.32
N VAL A 62 4.91 2.88 -12.14
CA VAL A 62 3.78 1.97 -12.40
C VAL A 62 4.24 0.66 -13.06
N GLN A 63 5.40 0.67 -13.73
CA GLN A 63 6.02 -0.52 -14.31
C GLN A 63 6.75 -1.40 -13.28
N ILE A 64 7.12 -0.83 -12.13
CA ILE A 64 7.96 -1.46 -11.09
C ILE A 64 7.11 -2.02 -9.97
N ILE A 65 6.11 -1.26 -9.50
CA ILE A 65 5.24 -1.68 -8.39
C ILE A 65 4.55 -3.05 -8.61
N PRO A 66 4.17 -3.50 -9.83
CA PRO A 66 3.55 -4.80 -10.02
C PRO A 66 4.51 -5.95 -9.72
N GLN A 67 5.82 -5.72 -9.80
CA GLN A 67 6.84 -6.72 -9.45
C GLN A 67 6.91 -6.95 -7.93
N ILE A 68 6.79 -5.88 -7.14
CA ILE A 68 6.67 -5.96 -5.67
C ILE A 68 5.35 -6.68 -5.32
N MET A 69 4.25 -6.26 -5.95
CA MET A 69 2.93 -6.89 -5.77
C MET A 69 2.97 -8.40 -6.06
N LYS A 70 3.51 -8.82 -7.20
CA LYS A 70 3.65 -10.24 -7.56
C LYS A 70 4.54 -11.00 -6.56
N SER A 71 5.61 -10.36 -6.08
CA SER A 71 6.52 -10.98 -5.11
C SER A 71 5.83 -11.16 -3.75
N SER A 72 4.94 -10.26 -3.35
CA SER A 72 4.25 -10.29 -2.04
C SER A 72 3.26 -11.47 -1.86
N PHE A 73 3.01 -12.29 -2.89
CA PHE A 73 2.29 -13.55 -2.73
C PHE A 73 3.11 -14.62 -2.00
N ASP A 74 4.43 -14.56 -2.08
CA ASP A 74 5.34 -15.47 -1.38
C ASP A 74 5.70 -14.94 0.02
N GLU A 75 5.65 -15.81 1.01
CA GLU A 75 5.88 -15.45 2.42
C GLU A 75 7.27 -14.88 2.67
N GLY A 76 8.33 -15.50 2.14
CA GLY A 76 9.66 -14.97 2.40
C GLY A 76 9.92 -13.66 1.65
N TYR A 77 9.22 -13.39 0.54
CA TYR A 77 9.26 -12.07 -0.08
C TYR A 77 8.47 -11.03 0.73
N ARG A 78 7.35 -11.41 1.38
CA ARG A 78 6.68 -10.51 2.35
C ARG A 78 7.59 -10.14 3.50
N GLN A 79 8.31 -11.11 4.05
CA GLN A 79 9.30 -10.88 5.11
C GLN A 79 10.40 -9.92 4.65
N ALA A 80 10.96 -10.13 3.46
CA ALA A 80 11.95 -9.23 2.89
C ALA A 80 11.41 -7.80 2.68
N ILE A 81 10.17 -7.64 2.21
CA ILE A 81 9.53 -6.33 2.06
C ILE A 81 9.42 -5.63 3.43
N CYS A 82 8.92 -6.33 4.45
CA CYS A 82 8.76 -5.78 5.80
C CYS A 82 10.12 -5.44 6.44
N GLN A 83 11.18 -6.21 6.18
CA GLN A 83 12.50 -5.95 6.75
C GLN A 83 13.22 -4.76 6.08
N LEU A 84 12.99 -4.52 4.79
CA LEU A 84 13.80 -3.58 4.00
C LEU A 84 13.18 -2.20 3.77
N GLY A 85 11.85 -2.12 3.74
CA GLY A 85 11.14 -0.84 3.60
C GLY A 85 9.93 -0.72 4.51
N ASP A 86 9.78 -1.70 5.41
CA ASP A 86 8.57 -1.90 6.21
C ASP A 86 7.30 -1.87 5.33
N ILE A 87 6.14 -1.92 5.96
CA ILE A 87 4.90 -1.50 5.33
C ILE A 87 4.92 0.00 4.99
N HIS A 88 5.79 0.78 5.66
CA HIS A 88 5.86 2.24 5.59
C HIS A 88 6.09 2.78 4.18
N SER A 89 7.08 2.28 3.42
CA SER A 89 7.35 2.81 2.07
C SER A 89 6.15 2.69 1.12
N ILE A 90 5.36 1.62 1.25
CA ILE A 90 4.15 1.42 0.44
C ILE A 90 3.01 2.31 0.91
N VAL A 91 2.92 2.53 2.22
CA VAL A 91 1.97 3.44 2.85
C VAL A 91 2.23 4.89 2.44
N GLU A 92 3.47 5.36 2.58
CA GLU A 92 3.86 6.72 2.22
C GLU A 92 3.61 6.97 0.73
N LEU A 93 3.94 6.01 -0.14
CA LEU A 93 3.60 6.09 -1.56
C LEU A 93 2.10 6.32 -1.77
N LEU A 94 1.25 5.49 -1.14
CA LEU A 94 -0.21 5.57 -1.31
C LEU A 94 -0.75 6.93 -0.86
N GLU A 95 -0.26 7.43 0.29
CA GLU A 95 -0.66 8.72 0.86
C GLU A 95 -0.21 9.89 -0.03
N ILE A 96 1.07 9.97 -0.36
CA ILE A 96 1.63 11.10 -1.12
C ILE A 96 1.06 11.12 -2.55
N GLU A 97 0.94 9.96 -3.20
CA GLU A 97 0.30 9.85 -4.52
C GLU A 97 -1.14 10.38 -4.47
N HIS A 98 -1.91 9.97 -3.46
CA HIS A 98 -3.26 10.45 -3.29
C HIS A 98 -3.33 11.93 -2.91
N PHE A 99 -2.42 12.44 -2.08
CA PHE A 99 -2.41 13.84 -1.67
C PHE A 99 -2.11 14.77 -2.85
N VAL A 100 -1.12 14.43 -3.68
CA VAL A 100 -0.72 15.27 -4.82
C VAL A 100 -1.70 15.17 -5.99
N ARG A 101 -2.24 13.98 -6.27
CA ARG A 101 -3.09 13.73 -7.45
C ARG A 101 -4.58 13.71 -7.13
N GLY A 102 -4.96 13.48 -5.88
CA GLY A 102 -6.35 13.41 -5.44
C GLY A 102 -7.12 12.17 -5.94
N ASN A 103 -8.44 12.26 -5.78
CA ASN A 103 -9.41 11.23 -6.17
C ASN A 103 -10.02 11.44 -7.57
N ILE A 104 -9.82 12.62 -8.15
CA ILE A 104 -10.50 13.11 -9.36
C ILE A 104 -9.65 12.87 -10.61
N THR A 105 -8.41 12.39 -10.47
CA THR A 105 -7.61 12.04 -11.65
C THR A 105 -8.20 10.82 -12.35
N GLU A 106 -8.76 11.05 -13.54
CA GLU A 106 -9.00 10.00 -14.54
C GLU A 106 -7.69 9.43 -15.09
N GLU A 107 -6.53 9.97 -14.67
CA GLU A 107 -5.22 9.45 -15.03
C GLU A 107 -5.08 7.98 -14.65
N THR A 108 -5.08 7.15 -15.68
CA THR A 108 -5.01 5.70 -15.60
C THR A 108 -3.78 5.22 -14.83
N LEU A 109 -2.65 5.92 -14.92
CA LEU A 109 -1.39 5.51 -14.28
C LEU A 109 -1.38 5.73 -12.77
N CYS A 110 -1.86 6.87 -12.28
CA CYS A 110 -2.00 7.15 -10.85
C CYS A 110 -2.94 6.15 -10.18
N ASN A 111 -4.07 5.84 -10.83
CA ASN A 111 -5.03 4.85 -10.32
C ASN A 111 -4.44 3.43 -10.32
N GLN A 112 -3.66 3.07 -11.34
CA GLN A 112 -2.93 1.79 -11.36
C GLN A 112 -1.90 1.70 -10.24
N LEU A 113 -1.13 2.77 -9.98
CA LEU A 113 -0.14 2.80 -8.92
C LEU A 113 -0.79 2.59 -7.54
N LYS A 114 -1.84 3.37 -7.23
CA LYS A 114 -2.62 3.24 -5.99
C LYS A 114 -3.22 1.83 -5.85
N LYS A 115 -3.73 1.25 -6.95
CA LYS A 115 -4.26 -0.11 -6.98
C LYS A 115 -3.19 -1.14 -6.56
N TYR A 116 -2.01 -1.09 -7.19
CA TYR A 116 -0.95 -2.04 -6.86
C TYR A 116 -0.42 -1.87 -5.44
N ALA A 117 -0.30 -0.63 -4.96
CA ALA A 117 0.03 -0.35 -3.55
C ALA A 117 -1.01 -0.98 -2.62
N GLY A 118 -2.31 -0.79 -2.87
CA GLY A 118 -3.38 -1.43 -2.11
C GLY A 118 -3.34 -2.97 -2.15
N MET A 119 -2.99 -3.57 -3.29
CA MET A 119 -2.81 -5.02 -3.38
C MET A 119 -1.61 -5.51 -2.55
N ILE A 120 -0.48 -4.78 -2.56
CA ILE A 120 0.67 -5.08 -1.70
C ILE A 120 0.25 -5.02 -0.23
N LEU A 121 -0.40 -3.93 0.20
CA LEU A 121 -0.88 -3.78 1.58
C LEU A 121 -1.87 -4.88 1.97
N THR A 122 -2.74 -5.31 1.04
CA THR A 122 -3.64 -6.45 1.28
C THR A 122 -2.84 -7.72 1.57
N ASN A 123 -1.77 -7.97 0.82
CA ASN A 123 -0.94 -9.16 1.02
C ASN A 123 -0.12 -9.08 2.31
N LEU A 124 0.47 -7.92 2.63
CA LEU A 124 1.26 -7.72 3.85
C LEU A 124 0.43 -7.77 5.14
N THR A 125 -0.84 -7.40 5.07
CA THR A 125 -1.77 -7.45 6.23
C THR A 125 -2.55 -8.76 6.34
N PHE A 126 -2.35 -9.71 5.41
CA PHE A 126 -3.09 -10.96 5.43
C PHE A 126 -2.58 -11.89 6.53
N GLY A 127 -3.33 -11.98 7.63
CA GLY A 127 -2.99 -12.88 8.74
C GLY A 127 -1.93 -12.32 9.69
N ASP A 128 -1.27 -11.22 9.31
CA ASP A 128 -0.28 -10.52 10.12
C ASP A 128 -0.95 -9.46 11.01
N SER A 129 -0.94 -9.66 12.33
CA SER A 129 -1.50 -8.68 13.27
C SER A 129 -0.60 -7.45 13.47
N GLY A 130 0.72 -7.61 13.35
CA GLY A 130 1.68 -6.52 13.51
C GLY A 130 1.53 -5.49 12.38
N ASN A 131 1.52 -5.95 11.13
CA ASN A 131 1.33 -5.11 9.96
C ASN A 131 -0.04 -4.44 9.93
N LYS A 132 -1.10 -5.10 10.44
CA LYS A 132 -2.41 -4.46 10.58
C LYS A 132 -2.39 -3.32 11.59
N ALA A 133 -1.84 -3.56 12.78
CA ALA A 133 -1.76 -2.54 13.82
C ALA A 133 -0.90 -1.36 13.36
N LEU A 134 0.23 -1.64 12.70
CA LEU A 134 1.10 -0.63 12.12
C LEU A 134 0.39 0.18 11.03
N LEU A 135 -0.30 -0.46 10.08
CA LEU A 135 -1.08 0.24 9.07
C LEU A 135 -2.20 1.10 9.68
N CYS A 136 -2.91 0.56 10.68
CA CYS A 136 -3.93 1.33 11.42
C CYS A 136 -3.34 2.53 12.16
N SER A 137 -2.07 2.48 12.59
CA SER A 137 -1.44 3.62 13.27
C SER A 137 -1.25 4.84 12.35
N TYR A 138 -1.17 4.63 11.03
CA TYR A 138 -1.12 5.69 10.03
C TYR A 138 -2.53 6.22 9.69
N LYS A 139 -3.05 7.12 10.54
CA LYS A 139 -4.43 7.64 10.43
C LYS A 139 -4.74 8.25 9.06
N GLU A 140 -3.80 8.99 8.48
CA GLU A 140 -3.97 9.63 7.17
C GLU A 140 -4.06 8.59 6.03
N SER A 141 -3.39 7.45 6.16
CA SER A 141 -3.48 6.33 5.21
C SER A 141 -4.86 5.73 5.25
N ILE A 142 -5.43 5.56 6.44
CA ILE A 142 -6.79 5.03 6.58
C ILE A 142 -7.79 5.99 5.97
N LYS A 143 -7.67 7.30 6.20
CA LYS A 143 -8.49 8.31 5.53
C LYS A 143 -8.34 8.25 4.01
N THR A 144 -7.11 8.11 3.52
CA THR A 144 -6.79 7.94 2.10
C THR A 144 -7.50 6.72 1.50
N LEU A 145 -7.42 5.56 2.16
CA LEU A 145 -8.13 4.35 1.75
C LEU A 145 -9.66 4.57 1.75
N LEU A 146 -10.22 5.21 2.77
CA LEU A 146 -11.66 5.49 2.83
C LEU A 146 -12.10 6.43 1.69
N MET A 147 -11.27 7.41 1.33
CA MET A 147 -11.50 8.28 0.18
C MET A 147 -11.41 7.50 -1.13
N GLN A 148 -10.41 6.63 -1.31
CA GLN A 148 -10.25 5.82 -2.51
C GLN A 148 -11.38 4.80 -2.72
N LEU A 149 -12.06 4.39 -1.64
CA LEU A 149 -13.25 3.54 -1.70
C LEU A 149 -14.42 4.21 -2.45
N GLN A 150 -14.38 5.54 -2.61
CA GLN A 150 -15.35 6.33 -3.37
C GLN A 150 -14.88 6.68 -4.79
N SER A 151 -13.71 6.18 -5.22
CA SER A 151 -13.18 6.45 -6.57
C SER A 151 -14.15 5.96 -7.64
N SER A 152 -14.21 6.61 -8.81
CA SER A 152 -14.93 6.11 -9.99
C SER A 152 -14.29 4.84 -10.58
N ASN A 153 -12.99 4.59 -10.33
CA ASN A 153 -12.27 3.41 -10.81
C ASN A 153 -12.60 2.16 -9.97
N GLY A 154 -13.31 1.20 -10.57
CA GLY A 154 -13.76 -0.03 -9.88
C GLY A 154 -12.63 -0.92 -9.37
N GLU A 155 -11.53 -1.04 -10.11
CA GLU A 155 -10.39 -1.86 -9.70
C GLU A 155 -9.67 -1.26 -8.48
N LEU A 156 -9.51 0.07 -8.43
CA LEU A 156 -8.96 0.77 -7.28
C LEU A 156 -9.86 0.60 -6.06
N ARG A 157 -11.19 0.74 -6.22
CA ARG A 157 -12.15 0.48 -5.15
C ARG A 157 -12.01 -0.94 -4.61
N GLN A 158 -11.88 -1.95 -5.48
CA GLN A 158 -11.75 -3.35 -5.07
C GLN A 158 -10.45 -3.61 -4.30
N ALA A 159 -9.31 -3.09 -4.78
CA ALA A 159 -8.03 -3.21 -4.08
C ALA A 159 -8.08 -2.56 -2.69
N THR A 160 -8.65 -1.37 -2.61
CA THR A 160 -8.85 -0.61 -1.36
C THR A 160 -9.73 -1.36 -0.37
N ALA A 161 -10.86 -1.92 -0.83
CA ALA A 161 -11.74 -2.75 -0.02
C ALA A 161 -11.02 -3.99 0.53
N GLY A 162 -10.08 -4.55 -0.24
CA GLY A 162 -9.21 -5.65 0.20
C GLY A 162 -8.39 -5.33 1.45
N VAL A 163 -7.77 -4.15 1.45
CA VAL A 163 -6.99 -3.64 2.59
C VAL A 163 -7.89 -3.44 3.81
N LEU A 164 -8.96 -2.66 3.65
CA LEU A 164 -9.88 -2.33 4.75
C LEU A 164 -10.49 -3.59 5.39
N ARG A 165 -10.86 -4.58 4.57
CA ARG A 165 -11.37 -5.86 5.07
C ARG A 165 -10.35 -6.60 5.94
N ASN A 166 -9.06 -6.57 5.58
CA ASN A 166 -8.03 -7.20 6.38
C ASN A 166 -7.81 -6.49 7.72
N LEU A 167 -7.83 -5.16 7.71
CA LEU A 167 -7.70 -4.33 8.91
C LEU A 167 -8.87 -4.54 9.87
N LEU A 168 -10.11 -4.53 9.36
CA LEU A 168 -11.32 -4.72 10.17
C LEU A 168 -11.41 -6.13 10.77
N ARG A 169 -10.77 -7.12 10.14
CA ARG A 169 -10.78 -8.51 10.62
C ARG A 169 -9.84 -8.70 11.81
N ARG A 170 -10.44 -8.95 12.99
CA ARG A 170 -9.74 -9.19 14.26
C ARG A 170 -8.81 -8.02 14.64
N ALA A 171 -9.26 -6.79 14.41
CA ALA A 171 -8.56 -5.60 14.89
C ALA A 171 -8.42 -5.60 16.41
N ASP A 172 -7.26 -5.20 16.92
CA ASP A 172 -7.06 -4.90 18.34
C ASP A 172 -7.84 -3.64 18.78
N SER A 173 -7.88 -3.37 20.09
CA SER A 173 -8.62 -2.23 20.65
C SER A 173 -8.17 -0.88 20.09
N THR A 174 -6.86 -0.68 19.95
CA THR A 174 -6.27 0.56 19.44
C THR A 174 -6.63 0.79 17.98
N SER A 175 -6.51 -0.23 17.15
CA SER A 175 -6.89 -0.23 15.74
C SER A 175 -8.38 0.08 15.57
N LYS A 176 -9.26 -0.47 16.42
CA LYS A 176 -10.70 -0.17 16.40
C LYS A 176 -10.99 1.29 16.72
N GLU A 177 -10.29 1.84 17.71
CA GLU A 177 -10.43 3.25 18.07
C GLU A 177 -10.03 4.16 16.93
N VAL A 178 -8.87 3.93 16.32
CA VAL A 178 -8.44 4.70 15.16
C VAL A 178 -9.45 4.60 14.01
N LEU A 179 -9.93 3.39 13.69
CA LEU A 179 -10.94 3.18 12.66
C LEU A 179 -12.24 3.94 12.95
N ARG A 180 -12.64 4.07 14.22
CA ARG A 180 -13.80 4.87 14.63
C ARG A 180 -13.54 6.36 14.45
N GLU A 181 -12.39 6.86 14.90
CA GLU A 181 -12.00 8.27 14.81
C GLU A 181 -11.96 8.78 13.37
N VAL A 182 -11.42 7.99 12.44
CA VAL A 182 -11.35 8.35 11.01
C VAL A 182 -12.69 8.16 10.28
N GLY A 183 -13.76 7.78 10.98
CA GLY A 183 -15.10 7.67 10.42
C GLY A 183 -15.29 6.49 9.48
N SER A 184 -14.55 5.39 9.67
CA SER A 184 -14.57 4.24 8.75
C SER A 184 -15.97 3.66 8.55
N VAL A 185 -16.78 3.55 9.61
CA VAL A 185 -18.15 3.01 9.56
C VAL A 185 -19.03 3.82 8.60
N LYS A 186 -19.05 5.15 8.74
CA LYS A 186 -19.84 6.03 7.89
C LYS A 186 -19.39 5.94 6.43
N SER A 187 -18.09 5.94 6.20
CA SER A 187 -17.50 5.85 4.84
C SER A 187 -17.77 4.51 4.17
N LEU A 188 -17.68 3.40 4.91
CA LEU A 188 -18.00 2.05 4.42
C LEU A 188 -19.49 1.91 4.10
N MET A 189 -20.36 2.44 4.95
CA MET A 189 -21.80 2.45 4.71
C MET A 189 -22.15 3.25 3.45
N LYS A 190 -21.56 4.45 3.28
CA LYS A 190 -21.73 5.26 2.07
C LYS A 190 -21.25 4.51 0.81
N ALA A 191 -20.08 3.86 0.88
CA ALA A 191 -19.56 3.05 -0.23
C ALA A 191 -20.49 1.88 -0.60
N ALA A 192 -21.06 1.23 0.42
CA ALA A 192 -21.98 0.11 0.23
C ALA A 192 -23.29 0.56 -0.48
N MET A 193 -23.79 1.76 -0.15
CA MET A 193 -25.00 2.32 -0.78
C MET A 193 -24.78 2.78 -2.24
N LEU A 194 -23.57 3.24 -2.57
CA LEU A 194 -23.25 3.71 -3.93
C LEU A 194 -22.93 2.59 -4.91
N ASN A 195 -22.50 1.42 -4.42
CA ASN A 195 -22.13 0.28 -5.25
C ASN A 195 -23.23 -0.79 -5.19
N ASN A 196 -24.30 -0.62 -5.96
CA ASN A 196 -25.41 -1.58 -6.13
C ASN A 196 -25.00 -2.93 -6.79
N THR A 197 -23.70 -3.19 -6.99
CA THR A 197 -23.21 -4.47 -7.51
C THR A 197 -22.88 -5.43 -6.36
N GLU A 198 -23.61 -6.55 -6.32
CA GLU A 198 -23.64 -7.55 -5.25
C GLU A 198 -22.26 -8.02 -4.77
N ILE A 199 -21.28 -8.11 -5.68
CA ILE A 199 -19.94 -8.66 -5.43
C ILE A 199 -19.10 -7.76 -4.51
N THR A 200 -19.18 -6.43 -4.69
CA THR A 200 -18.42 -5.47 -3.86
C THR A 200 -19.05 -5.33 -2.49
N PHE A 201 -20.40 -5.25 -2.44
CA PHE A 201 -21.19 -5.20 -1.22
C PHE A 201 -20.99 -6.45 -0.35
N ILE A 202 -21.00 -7.65 -0.93
CA ILE A 202 -20.72 -8.90 -0.22
C ILE A 202 -19.28 -8.92 0.34
N SER A 203 -18.30 -8.47 -0.43
CA SER A 203 -16.89 -8.49 -0.02
C SER A 203 -16.58 -7.53 1.14
N ILE A 204 -17.25 -6.37 1.17
CA ILE A 204 -17.13 -5.35 2.20
C ILE A 204 -17.98 -5.77 3.41
N VAL A 205 -19.27 -6.07 3.24
CA VAL A 205 -20.22 -6.21 4.35
C VAL A 205 -20.22 -7.61 4.99
N ARG A 206 -20.11 -8.73 4.25
CA ARG A 206 -20.25 -10.09 4.85
C ARG A 206 -19.15 -10.47 5.86
N LYS A 207 -18.00 -9.77 5.87
CA LYS A 207 -16.89 -10.01 6.81
C LYS A 207 -16.62 -8.86 7.77
N ILE A 208 -17.25 -7.70 7.59
CA ILE A 208 -17.34 -6.69 8.64
C ILE A 208 -18.36 -7.24 9.64
N ASN A 209 -17.86 -7.95 10.63
CA ASN A 209 -18.67 -8.35 11.78
C ASN A 209 -19.24 -7.05 12.36
N LEU A 210 -20.56 -6.84 12.23
CA LEU A 210 -21.29 -5.64 12.66
C LEU A 210 -21.17 -5.34 14.17
N ARG A 211 -20.37 -6.11 14.91
CA ARG A 211 -19.87 -5.82 16.26
C ARG A 211 -18.96 -4.58 16.35
N PHE A 212 -18.75 -3.85 15.26
CA PHE A 212 -18.19 -2.48 15.30
C PHE A 212 -19.25 -1.41 15.65
N VAL A 213 -20.53 -1.79 15.69
CA VAL A 213 -21.68 -0.89 15.93
C VAL A 213 -22.30 -1.11 17.33
N GLN A 214 -21.70 -1.98 18.16
CA GLN A 214 -22.10 -2.19 19.55
C GLN A 214 -20.94 -1.89 20.49
#